data_AF-A0A949LKW2-F1
#
_entry.id   AF-A0A949LKW2-F1
#
_cell.length_a   1.000
_cell.length_b   1.000
_cell.length_c   1.000
_cell.angle_alpha   90.00
_cell.angle_beta   90.00
_cell.angle_gamma   90.00
#
_symmetry.space_group_name_H-M   'P 1'
#
loop_
_entity.id
_entity.type
_entity.pdbx_description
1 polymer ?
#
loop_
_entity_poly.entity_id
_entity_poly.type
_entity_poly.pdbx_seq_one_letter_code
_entity_poly.pdbx_strand_id
1 'polypeptide(L)'
;MPRVTLRSETNPQGDIEITVTGLRPGEKLYEELLIGDDPKPTQHPRILKAHEKFVPWEQLQGQLHSLNLALSVNDVPVIRSFLQQLVTGYQPSDEVVDWVYLEQERQALNT
;
A
#
# COMPACT_ATOMS: atom_id res chain seq x y z
N MET A 1 -0.73 36.01 -15.90
CA MET A 1 -0.41 35.10 -14.78
C MET A 1 0.98 35.48 -14.27
N PRO A 2 1.17 35.87 -13.00
CA PRO A 2 2.51 36.07 -12.45
C PRO A 2 3.25 34.73 -12.39
N ARG A 3 4.56 34.75 -12.68
CA ARG A 3 5.42 33.56 -12.67
C ARG A 3 6.08 33.44 -11.30
N VAL A 4 5.91 32.28 -10.67
CA VAL A 4 6.52 31.97 -9.37
C VAL A 4 7.89 31.33 -9.59
N THR A 5 8.86 31.64 -8.73
CA THR A 5 10.25 31.19 -8.85
C THR A 5 10.63 30.19 -7.74
N LEU A 6 11.45 29.20 -8.08
CA LEU A 6 11.96 28.21 -7.12
C LEU A 6 13.05 28.84 -6.25
N ARG A 7 12.94 28.65 -4.93
CA ARG A 7 13.98 28.91 -3.95
C ARG A 7 14.98 27.76 -3.95
N SER A 8 16.23 28.07 -4.19
CA SER A 8 17.35 27.12 -4.22
C SER A 8 18.61 27.77 -3.65
N GLU A 9 19.68 26.99 -3.48
CA GLU A 9 21.00 27.51 -3.08
C GLU A 9 21.49 28.63 -4.01
N THR A 10 21.18 28.53 -5.31
CA THR A 10 21.54 29.51 -6.34
C THR A 10 20.50 30.63 -6.51
N ASN A 11 19.30 30.49 -5.94
CA ASN A 11 18.25 31.51 -5.90
C ASN A 11 17.57 31.57 -4.52
N PRO A 12 18.22 32.11 -3.48
CA PRO A 12 17.68 32.09 -2.11
C PRO A 12 16.42 32.94 -1.92
N GLN A 13 16.17 33.90 -2.82
CA GLN A 13 15.01 34.79 -2.79
C GLN A 13 13.81 34.24 -3.58
N GLY A 14 13.89 33.01 -4.08
CA GLY A 14 12.76 32.37 -4.73
C GLY A 14 11.52 32.29 -3.84
N ASP A 15 10.37 32.28 -4.49
CA ASP A 15 9.06 32.35 -3.84
C ASP A 15 8.67 31.03 -3.15
N ILE A 16 9.04 29.87 -3.74
CA ILE A 16 8.64 28.54 -3.27
C ILE A 16 9.86 27.67 -3.01
N GLU A 17 9.94 27.05 -1.82
CA GLU A 17 10.92 26.02 -1.49
C GLU A 17 10.33 24.61 -1.68
N ILE A 18 11.17 23.65 -2.08
CA ILE A 18 10.81 22.23 -2.14
C ILE A 18 11.61 21.51 -1.06
N THR A 19 10.92 20.92 -0.08
CA THR A 19 11.53 20.10 0.98
C THR A 19 11.19 18.63 0.75
N VAL A 20 12.20 17.76 0.78
CA VAL A 20 12.00 16.31 0.72
C VAL A 20 11.80 15.79 2.14
N THR A 21 10.61 15.27 2.43
CA THR A 21 10.24 14.77 3.77
C THR A 21 10.48 13.28 3.96
N GLY A 22 11.00 12.59 2.93
CA GLY A 22 11.14 11.13 2.91
C GLY A 22 9.84 10.40 2.54
N LEU A 23 9.93 9.08 2.48
CA LEU A 23 8.80 8.19 2.21
C LEU A 23 8.03 7.90 3.50
N ARG A 24 6.71 7.81 3.38
CA ARG A 24 5.80 7.36 4.45
C ARG A 24 5.84 5.84 4.56
N PRO A 25 5.50 5.27 5.73
CA PRO A 25 5.37 3.83 5.89
C PRO A 25 4.42 3.23 4.85
N GLY A 26 4.88 2.20 4.14
CA GLY A 26 4.14 1.56 3.06
C GLY A 26 4.26 2.23 1.68
N GLU A 27 4.97 3.36 1.55
CA GLU A 27 5.24 3.95 0.23
C GLU A 27 6.41 3.26 -0.48
N LYS A 28 6.22 3.01 -1.78
CA LYS A 28 7.29 2.55 -2.69
C LYS A 28 7.86 3.75 -3.45
N LEU A 29 9.19 3.75 -3.63
CA LEU A 29 9.87 4.77 -4.46
C LEU A 29 9.58 4.58 -5.96
N TYR A 30 9.36 3.33 -6.36
CA TYR A 30 9.06 2.93 -7.73
C TYR A 30 7.90 1.95 -7.73
N GLU A 31 6.93 2.18 -8.61
CA GLU A 31 5.84 1.24 -8.88
C GLU A 31 6.27 0.15 -9.86
N GLU A 32 5.57 -0.98 -9.83
CA GLU A 32 5.81 -2.10 -10.73
C GLU A 32 5.21 -1.81 -12.12
N LEU A 33 5.93 -2.18 -13.19
CA LEU A 33 5.42 -2.05 -14.56
C LEU A 33 4.35 -3.12 -14.82
N LEU A 34 3.15 -2.70 -15.22
CA LEU A 34 2.00 -3.56 -15.53
C LEU A 34 2.17 -4.50 -16.75
N ILE A 35 3.35 -4.54 -17.36
CA ILE A 35 3.69 -5.37 -18.53
C ILE A 35 4.40 -6.69 -18.08
N GLY A 36 4.47 -6.94 -16.77
CA GLY A 36 5.08 -8.14 -16.22
C GLY A 36 4.26 -9.43 -16.44
N ASP A 37 4.99 -10.56 -16.47
CA ASP A 37 4.46 -11.93 -16.41
C ASP A 37 3.61 -12.39 -17.63
N ASP A 38 4.25 -12.45 -18.81
CA ASP A 38 3.67 -12.99 -20.06
C ASP A 38 2.32 -12.34 -20.47
N PRO A 39 2.29 -11.00 -20.67
CA PRO A 39 1.06 -10.30 -21.02
C PRO A 39 0.54 -10.74 -22.39
N LYS A 40 -0.74 -11.10 -22.46
CA LYS A 40 -1.37 -11.55 -23.70
C LYS A 40 -1.84 -10.36 -24.53
N PRO A 41 -1.61 -10.36 -25.86
CA PRO A 41 -2.09 -9.29 -26.71
C PRO A 41 -3.62 -9.23 -26.74
N THR A 42 -4.15 -8.05 -27.01
CA THR A 42 -5.54 -7.85 -27.40
C THR A 42 -5.62 -7.39 -28.86
N GLN A 43 -6.82 -7.11 -29.35
CA GLN A 43 -7.00 -6.51 -30.68
C GLN A 43 -6.39 -5.11 -30.78
N HIS A 44 -6.32 -4.37 -29.68
CA HIS A 44 -5.75 -3.02 -29.66
C HIS A 44 -4.28 -3.06 -29.20
N PRO A 45 -3.32 -2.49 -29.97
CA PRO A 45 -1.89 -2.66 -29.73
C PRO A 45 -1.36 -2.03 -28.43
N ARG A 46 -2.13 -1.11 -27.82
CA ARG A 46 -1.80 -0.50 -26.52
C ARG A 46 -2.54 -1.13 -25.34
N ILE A 47 -3.30 -2.20 -25.56
CA ILE A 47 -4.03 -2.91 -24.51
C ILE A 47 -3.48 -4.34 -24.45
N LEU A 48 -2.98 -4.70 -23.28
CA LEU A 48 -2.47 -6.04 -22.97
C LEU A 48 -3.33 -6.64 -21.84
N LYS A 49 -3.45 -7.97 -21.82
CA LYS A 49 -4.14 -8.73 -20.76
C LYS A 49 -3.09 -9.37 -19.85
N ALA A 50 -3.12 -9.04 -18.57
CA ALA A 50 -2.32 -9.74 -17.57
C ALA A 50 -2.86 -11.18 -17.37
N HIS A 51 -1.97 -12.13 -17.10
CA HIS A 51 -2.34 -13.47 -16.69
C HIS A 51 -1.89 -13.70 -15.25
N GLU A 52 -2.78 -13.46 -14.31
CA GLU A 52 -2.49 -13.58 -12.89
C GLU A 52 -2.95 -14.92 -12.33
N LYS A 53 -2.20 -15.39 -11.32
CA LYS A 53 -2.64 -16.50 -10.47
C LYS A 53 -3.82 -16.03 -9.62
N PHE A 54 -4.75 -16.93 -9.36
CA PHE A 54 -5.90 -16.64 -8.52
C PHE A 54 -6.17 -17.80 -7.56
N VAL A 55 -6.81 -17.49 -6.43
CA VAL A 55 -7.30 -18.48 -5.47
C VAL A 55 -8.72 -18.89 -5.88
N PRO A 56 -9.03 -20.20 -5.97
CA PRO A 56 -10.38 -20.66 -6.26
C PRO A 56 -11.41 -20.10 -5.28
N TRP A 57 -12.59 -19.72 -5.77
CA TRP A 57 -13.61 -19.03 -4.96
C TRP A 57 -13.98 -19.79 -3.69
N GLU A 58 -14.15 -21.11 -3.76
CA GLU A 58 -14.51 -21.94 -2.59
C GLU A 58 -13.46 -21.86 -1.48
N GLN A 59 -12.18 -21.78 -1.83
CA GLN A 59 -11.09 -21.62 -0.87
C GLN A 59 -11.04 -20.17 -0.34
N LEU A 60 -11.16 -19.19 -1.24
CA LEU A 60 -11.13 -17.78 -0.89
C LEU A 60 -12.28 -17.40 0.06
N GLN A 61 -13.48 -17.95 -0.16
CA GLN A 61 -14.65 -17.65 0.65
C GLN A 61 -14.46 -18.04 2.13
N GLY A 62 -13.86 -19.20 2.40
CA GLY A 62 -13.55 -19.62 3.77
C GLY A 62 -12.51 -18.71 4.45
N GLN A 63 -11.50 -18.27 3.69
CA GLN A 63 -10.48 -17.33 4.16
C GLN A 63 -11.09 -15.95 4.46
N LEU A 64 -11.97 -15.45 3.58
CA LEU A 64 -12.69 -14.19 3.80
C LEU A 64 -13.61 -14.24 5.02
N HIS A 65 -14.26 -15.37 5.28
CA HIS A 65 -15.05 -15.54 6.50
C HIS A 65 -14.17 -15.43 7.76
N SER A 66 -13.01 -16.07 7.74
CA SER A 66 -12.05 -16.03 8.86
C SER A 66 -11.46 -14.62 9.05
N LEU A 67 -11.15 -13.93 7.96
CA LEU A 67 -10.72 -12.53 7.98
C LEU A 67 -11.79 -11.61 8.57
N ASN A 68 -13.08 -11.82 8.24
CA ASN A 68 -14.17 -11.03 8.81
C ASN A 68 -14.28 -11.18 10.33
N LEU A 69 -13.99 -12.38 10.86
CA LEU A 69 -13.95 -12.58 12.31
C LEU A 69 -12.82 -11.77 12.95
N ALA A 70 -11.62 -11.79 12.37
CA ALA A 70 -10.49 -10.98 12.84
C ALA A 70 -10.77 -9.47 12.77
N LEU A 71 -11.42 -9.01 11.69
CA LEU A 71 -11.84 -7.62 11.51
C LEU A 71 -12.86 -7.17 12.57
N SER A 72 -13.79 -8.05 12.97
CA SER A 72 -14.83 -7.70 13.94
C SER A 72 -14.30 -7.36 15.34
N VAL A 73 -13.09 -7.85 15.66
CA VAL A 73 -12.39 -7.59 16.93
C VAL A 73 -11.13 -6.73 16.73
N ASN A 74 -10.91 -6.20 15.53
CA ASN A 74 -9.73 -5.40 15.17
C ASN A 74 -8.38 -6.10 15.46
N ASP A 75 -8.28 -7.40 15.22
CA ASP A 75 -7.05 -8.18 15.43
C ASP A 75 -6.04 -7.91 14.29
N VAL A 76 -5.33 -6.79 14.39
CA VAL A 76 -4.40 -6.30 13.37
C VAL A 76 -3.29 -7.31 13.04
N PRO A 77 -2.64 -8.00 14.00
CA PRO A 77 -1.67 -9.05 13.68
C PRO A 77 -2.26 -10.17 12.81
N VAL A 78 -3.46 -10.66 13.13
CA VAL A 78 -4.11 -11.73 12.36
C VAL A 78 -4.55 -11.22 10.98
N ILE A 79 -5.07 -10.00 10.89
CA ILE A 79 -5.43 -9.36 9.61
C ILE A 79 -4.19 -9.26 8.70
N ARG A 80 -3.04 -8.82 9.24
CA ARG A 80 -1.79 -8.73 8.47
C ARG A 80 -1.33 -10.10 7.98
N SER A 81 -1.44 -11.14 8.81
CA SER A 81 -1.15 -12.52 8.41
C SER A 81 -2.02 -12.97 7.23
N PHE A 82 -3.33 -12.72 7.29
CA PHE A 82 -4.23 -13.04 6.18
C PHE A 82 -3.83 -12.32 4.89
N LEU A 83 -3.49 -11.02 4.96
CA LEU A 83 -3.03 -10.27 3.79
C LEU A 83 -1.74 -10.85 3.20
N GLN A 84 -0.77 -11.22 4.03
CA GLN A 84 0.47 -11.88 3.58
C GLN A 84 0.22 -13.23 2.93
N GLN A 85 -0.77 -13.98 3.40
CA GLN A 85 -1.11 -15.31 2.86
C GLN A 85 -1.92 -15.23 1.56
N LEU A 86 -2.86 -14.28 1.47
CA LEU A 86 -3.84 -14.23 0.37
C LEU A 86 -3.41 -13.32 -0.78
N VAL A 87 -2.64 -12.28 -0.51
CA VAL A 87 -2.24 -11.28 -1.50
C VAL A 87 -0.79 -11.53 -1.90
N THR A 88 -0.61 -12.14 -3.07
CA THR A 88 0.71 -12.37 -3.65
C THR A 88 1.44 -11.03 -3.79
N GLY A 89 2.65 -10.93 -3.26
CA GLY A 89 3.46 -9.70 -3.32
C GLY A 89 3.17 -8.68 -2.22
N TYR A 90 2.24 -8.94 -1.30
CA TYR A 90 2.05 -8.08 -0.14
C TYR A 90 3.22 -8.22 0.84
N GLN A 91 3.97 -7.13 0.99
CA GLN A 91 5.07 -6.99 1.93
C GLN A 91 4.75 -5.81 2.84
N PRO A 92 4.24 -6.04 4.06
CA PRO A 92 3.94 -4.94 4.96
C PRO A 92 5.23 -4.34 5.50
N SER A 93 5.23 -3.03 5.79
CA SER A 93 6.32 -2.37 6.52
C SER A 93 6.50 -2.97 7.92
N ASP A 94 7.71 -2.90 8.46
CA ASP A 94 8.04 -3.53 9.75
C ASP A 94 7.15 -3.05 10.90
N GLU A 95 6.74 -1.78 10.92
CA GLU A 95 5.92 -1.20 11.98
C GLU A 95 4.42 -1.15 11.63
N VAL A 96 3.56 -1.48 12.62
CA VAL A 96 2.13 -1.15 12.58
C VAL A 96 1.99 0.34 12.87
N VAL A 97 1.62 1.11 11.87
CA VAL A 97 1.37 2.57 11.99
C VAL A 97 -0.11 2.91 12.01
N ASP A 98 -0.96 1.93 12.29
CA ASP A 98 -2.39 2.13 12.44
C ASP A 98 -2.68 2.91 13.72
N TRP A 99 -3.08 4.18 13.56
CA TRP A 99 -3.37 5.08 14.67
C TRP A 99 -4.49 4.59 15.59
N VAL A 100 -5.45 3.82 15.08
CA VAL A 100 -6.54 3.26 15.87
C VAL A 100 -6.01 2.11 16.73
N TYR A 101 -5.20 1.24 16.15
CA TYR A 101 -4.54 0.14 16.87
C TYR A 101 -3.60 0.67 17.97
N LEU A 102 -2.74 1.63 17.63
CA LEU A 102 -1.78 2.22 18.57
C LEU A 102 -2.49 2.90 19.75
N GLU A 103 -3.61 3.56 19.51
CA GLU A 103 -4.40 4.17 20.58
C GLU A 103 -5.07 3.11 21.48
N GLN A 104 -5.58 2.01 20.92
CA GLN A 104 -6.16 0.90 21.68
C GLN A 104 -5.12 0.21 22.57
N GLU A 105 -3.92 -0.08 22.05
CA GLU A 105 -2.82 -0.63 22.85
C GLU A 105 -2.42 0.32 23.99
N ARG A 106 -2.31 1.62 23.70
CA ARG A 106 -1.99 2.63 24.72
C ARG A 106 -3.01 2.67 25.84
N GLN A 107 -4.30 2.48 25.53
CA GLN A 107 -5.37 2.43 26.54
C GLN A 107 -5.32 1.12 27.35
N ALA A 108 -5.03 -0.01 26.71
CA ALA A 108 -4.89 -1.30 27.39
C ALA A 108 -3.69 -1.35 28.36
N LEU A 109 -2.59 -0.68 28.04
CA LEU A 109 -1.39 -0.60 28.90
C LEU A 109 -1.54 0.35 30.11
N ASN A 110 -2.52 1.25 30.06
CA ASN A 110 -2.79 2.25 31.10
C ASN A 110 -3.89 1.81 32.09
N THR A 111 -4.39 0.57 31.97
CA THR A 111 -5.40 -0.03 32.87
C THR A 111 -4.76 -1.13 33.70
#